data_AF-A0A067TA01-F1
#
_entry.id   AF-A0A067TA01-F1
#
_cell.length_a   1.000
_cell.length_b   1.000
_cell.length_c   1.000
_cell.angle_alpha   90.00
_cell.angle_beta   90.00
_cell.angle_gamma   90.00
#
_symmetry.space_group_name_H-M   'P 1'
#
loop_
_entity.id
_entity.type
_entity.pdbx_description
1 polymer ?
#
loop_
_entity_poly.entity_id
_entity_poly.type
_entity_poly.pdbx_seq_one_letter_code
_entity_poly.pdbx_strand_id
1 'polypeptide(L)'
;MASKDQPQLNLSSGYFETQAVPAPLNGVSTTNTFIASNPSPAHLDHSPVAWHPKVTPYRLLFLSTTIALGTAKAILTYQGKAMISTTLEWIAGVVLSLLFYILGDSESKRNYPTYLSLFFSYDCMNVIWGILCTLSLNRPSYRSDEWSAISRYPVSTIPMATGYRILLSSIVATFGMVKAICAYLGLNTAANTFDWTVTVALASLLYCIGLYEPNTADIAPLLFAKDYSPFLRTFGRLLSSVTFYPVAILVILAWAQSVNIGSNYVFHSINRQTESAEAVMVVIRLFSLFLMSTFFFMILAMGSFSLFLLLRIIKRASPNYIASPPSAIRLKISSLLRYLSRYASFGQMALLTIVHLLVSALFTLAGLCVLFPSVIAAQAIHDHEDGVGTLIWNILCCIAFILTSFLFGCHWF
;
A
#
# COMPACT_ATOMS: atom_id res chain seq x y z
N MET A 1 -26.40 -49.66 30.98
CA MET A 1 -25.59 -49.88 32.19
C MET A 1 -24.12 -49.90 31.80
N ALA A 2 -23.42 -48.77 31.95
CA ALA A 2 -21.97 -48.65 32.04
C ALA A 2 -21.68 -47.17 32.30
N SER A 3 -21.72 -46.80 33.59
CA SER A 3 -21.32 -45.49 34.10
C SER A 3 -19.80 -45.38 33.94
N LYS A 4 -19.33 -44.31 33.29
CA LYS A 4 -17.90 -44.06 33.08
C LYS A 4 -17.53 -42.81 33.87
N ASP A 5 -16.75 -43.04 34.91
CA ASP A 5 -16.28 -42.06 35.87
C ASP A 5 -15.55 -40.90 35.20
N GLN A 6 -16.02 -39.68 35.47
CA GLN A 6 -15.27 -38.45 35.21
C GLN A 6 -14.31 -38.19 36.38
N PRO A 7 -13.02 -37.96 36.13
CA PRO A 7 -12.12 -37.49 37.17
C PRO A 7 -12.44 -36.02 37.50
N GLN A 8 -12.82 -35.77 38.75
CA GLN A 8 -12.94 -34.41 39.27
C GLN A 8 -11.55 -33.77 39.35
N LEU A 9 -11.32 -32.81 38.46
CA LEU A 9 -10.20 -31.87 38.55
C LEU A 9 -10.46 -30.92 39.71
N ASN A 10 -9.79 -31.17 40.85
CA ASN A 10 -9.65 -30.24 41.96
C ASN A 10 -8.87 -28.99 41.49
N LEU A 11 -9.59 -28.00 40.97
CA LEU A 11 -9.09 -26.64 40.81
C LEU A 11 -9.07 -25.98 42.20
N SER A 12 -7.92 -26.09 42.86
CA SER A 12 -7.59 -25.27 44.03
C SER A 12 -7.58 -23.80 43.60
N SER A 13 -8.68 -23.10 43.90
CA SER A 13 -8.80 -21.66 43.79
C SER A 13 -7.89 -21.02 44.84
N GLY A 14 -6.66 -20.70 44.46
CA GLY A 14 -5.76 -19.85 45.24
C GLY A 14 -6.35 -18.44 45.33
N TYR A 15 -7.15 -18.22 46.36
CA TYR A 15 -7.63 -16.91 46.78
C TYR A 15 -6.43 -16.08 47.24
N PHE A 16 -6.01 -15.10 46.43
CA PHE A 16 -5.10 -14.04 46.88
C PHE A 16 -5.91 -13.08 47.76
N GLU A 17 -6.03 -13.44 49.04
CA GLU A 17 -6.54 -12.54 50.06
C GLU A 17 -5.53 -11.41 50.24
N THR A 18 -5.88 -10.24 49.73
CA THR A 18 -5.09 -9.02 49.91
C THR A 18 -5.26 -8.59 51.36
N GLN A 19 -4.32 -9.01 52.22
CA GLN A 19 -4.24 -8.56 53.60
C GLN A 19 -4.01 -7.04 53.61
N ALA A 20 -5.02 -6.31 54.07
CA ALA A 20 -4.91 -4.89 54.36
C ALA A 20 -3.88 -4.69 55.49
N VAL A 21 -2.81 -3.96 55.18
CA VAL A 21 -1.81 -3.51 56.14
C VAL A 21 -2.49 -2.54 57.12
N PRO A 22 -2.53 -2.82 58.44
CA PRO A 22 -2.97 -1.85 59.41
C PRO A 22 -1.91 -0.77 59.61
N ALA A 23 -2.35 0.47 59.76
CA ALA A 23 -1.51 1.62 60.04
C ALA A 23 -0.67 1.41 61.33
N PRO A 24 0.63 1.77 61.33
CA PRO A 24 1.45 1.63 62.53
C PRO A 24 1.16 2.77 63.52
N LEU A 25 0.75 2.38 64.73
CA LEU A 25 0.75 3.23 65.91
C LEU A 25 2.18 3.30 66.48
N ASN A 26 2.56 4.50 66.90
CA ASN A 26 3.84 4.85 67.51
C ASN A 26 4.29 3.91 68.64
N GLY A 27 5.60 3.63 68.70
CA GLY A 27 6.23 3.27 69.97
C GLY A 27 7.56 2.52 69.90
N VAL A 28 8.62 3.23 70.29
CA VAL A 28 9.79 2.74 71.06
C VAL A 28 10.96 2.10 70.28
N SER A 29 12.08 2.84 70.34
CA SER A 29 13.45 2.46 69.99
C SER A 29 13.92 1.17 70.66
N THR A 30 14.53 0.29 69.86
CA THR A 30 15.71 -0.49 70.29
C THR A 30 16.68 -0.58 69.12
N THR A 31 17.77 0.17 69.26
CA THR A 31 18.90 0.26 68.33
C THR A 31 19.73 -1.01 68.43
N ASN A 32 19.38 -2.04 67.66
CA ASN A 32 20.28 -3.17 67.40
C ASN A 32 20.84 -3.02 65.99
N THR A 33 22.04 -2.44 65.92
CA THR A 33 22.86 -2.28 64.73
C THR A 33 23.38 -3.65 64.30
N PHE A 34 22.51 -4.46 63.71
CA PHE A 34 22.92 -5.65 62.96
C PHE A 34 23.60 -5.15 61.68
N ILE A 35 24.93 -5.23 61.66
CA ILE A 35 25.72 -5.06 60.45
C ILE A 35 25.39 -6.26 59.55
N ALA A 36 24.30 -6.13 58.80
CA ALA A 36 24.02 -6.99 57.67
C ALA A 36 25.12 -6.71 56.65
N SER A 37 26.12 -7.59 56.62
CA SER A 37 27.04 -7.70 55.50
C SER A 37 26.18 -7.96 54.27
N ASN A 38 25.90 -6.90 53.49
CA ASN A 38 25.25 -7.02 52.19
C ASN A 38 26.04 -8.08 51.41
N PRO A 39 25.46 -9.25 51.11
CA PRO A 39 26.12 -10.19 50.24
C PRO A 39 26.31 -9.44 48.93
N SER A 40 27.58 -9.17 48.62
CA SER A 40 27.98 -8.59 47.34
C SER A 40 27.19 -9.35 46.28
N PRO A 41 26.32 -8.69 45.49
CA PRO A 41 25.52 -9.38 44.50
C PRO A 41 26.51 -10.02 43.56
N ALA A 42 26.72 -11.32 43.74
CA ALA A 42 27.53 -12.13 42.87
C ALA A 42 26.90 -11.92 41.50
N HIS A 43 27.57 -11.11 40.69
CA HIS A 43 27.24 -10.80 39.32
C HIS A 43 27.44 -12.12 38.59
N LEU A 44 26.46 -13.03 38.72
CA LEU A 44 26.38 -14.26 37.97
C LEU A 44 26.34 -13.79 36.51
N ASP A 45 27.49 -13.96 35.87
CA ASP A 45 27.79 -13.57 34.50
C ASP A 45 26.97 -14.49 33.57
N HIS A 46 25.65 -14.31 33.61
CA HIS A 46 24.72 -14.98 32.74
C HIS A 46 24.91 -14.35 31.38
N SER A 47 25.87 -14.93 30.63
CA SER A 47 25.97 -14.71 29.20
C SER A 47 24.56 -14.79 28.61
N PRO A 48 24.11 -13.73 27.90
CA PRO A 48 22.74 -13.65 27.44
C PRO A 48 22.44 -14.87 26.57
N VAL A 49 21.51 -15.71 27.02
CA VAL A 49 21.11 -16.91 26.28
C VAL A 49 20.57 -16.44 24.93
N ALA A 50 21.18 -16.91 23.84
CA ALA A 50 20.76 -16.56 22.48
C ALA A 50 19.31 -16.98 22.26
N TRP A 51 18.50 -16.05 21.75
CA TRP A 51 17.11 -16.30 21.38
C TRP A 51 16.99 -16.57 19.89
N HIS A 52 16.21 -17.58 19.51
CA HIS A 52 15.89 -17.91 18.12
C HIS A 52 14.40 -18.22 17.97
N PRO A 53 13.77 -17.84 16.85
CA PRO A 53 12.35 -18.12 16.61
C PRO A 53 12.11 -19.63 16.47
N LYS A 54 10.92 -20.11 16.86
CA LYS A 54 10.56 -21.52 16.65
C LYS A 54 10.36 -21.80 15.17
N VAL A 55 10.89 -22.94 14.73
CA VAL A 55 10.64 -23.46 13.40
C VAL A 55 9.52 -24.48 13.52
N THR A 56 8.28 -24.03 13.37
CA THR A 56 7.09 -24.89 13.52
C THR A 56 6.80 -25.64 12.21
N PRO A 57 6.09 -26.80 12.26
CA PRO A 57 5.63 -27.50 11.06
C PRO A 57 4.86 -26.59 10.10
N TYR A 58 4.03 -25.68 10.63
CA TYR A 58 3.35 -24.65 9.86
C TYR A 58 4.31 -23.77 9.05
N ARG A 59 5.33 -23.21 9.69
CA ARG A 59 6.29 -22.31 9.05
C ARG A 59 7.14 -23.04 8.02
N LEU A 60 7.51 -24.29 8.29
CA LEU A 60 8.17 -25.16 7.31
C LEU A 60 7.25 -25.50 6.13
N LEU A 61 5.96 -25.73 6.36
CA LEU A 61 5.01 -25.97 5.28
C LEU A 61 4.88 -24.73 4.39
N PHE A 62 4.77 -23.54 4.99
CA PHE A 62 4.74 -22.28 4.25
C PHE A 62 6.01 -22.08 3.40
N LEU A 63 7.19 -22.28 3.98
CA LEU A 63 8.46 -22.14 3.28
C LEU A 63 8.62 -23.19 2.17
N SER A 64 8.35 -24.45 2.48
CA SER A 64 8.51 -25.57 1.53
C SER A 64 7.54 -25.47 0.35
N THR A 65 6.28 -25.09 0.58
CA THR A 65 5.31 -24.87 -0.51
C THR A 65 5.72 -23.70 -1.38
N THR A 66 6.18 -22.59 -0.80
CA THR A 66 6.70 -21.44 -1.55
C THR A 66 7.87 -21.85 -2.46
N ILE A 67 8.84 -22.60 -1.92
CA ILE A 67 10.00 -23.10 -2.68
C ILE A 67 9.57 -24.11 -3.75
N ALA A 68 8.72 -25.07 -3.41
CA ALA A 68 8.28 -26.12 -4.32
C ALA A 68 7.48 -25.53 -5.50
N LEU A 69 6.56 -24.61 -5.23
CA LEU A 69 5.72 -24.00 -6.26
C LEU A 69 6.50 -23.04 -7.14
N GLY A 70 7.38 -22.23 -6.54
CA GLY A 70 8.28 -21.38 -7.32
C GLY A 70 9.20 -22.20 -8.22
N THR A 71 9.74 -23.32 -7.73
CA THR A 71 10.58 -24.23 -8.53
C THR A 71 9.78 -24.93 -9.61
N ALA A 72 8.58 -25.44 -9.31
CA ALA A 72 7.69 -26.05 -10.30
C ALA A 72 7.30 -25.05 -11.41
N LYS A 73 6.99 -23.81 -11.04
CA LYS A 73 6.72 -22.71 -11.98
C LYS A 73 7.91 -22.48 -12.90
N ALA A 74 9.12 -22.37 -12.35
CA ALA A 74 10.33 -22.18 -13.15
C ALA A 74 10.54 -23.32 -14.15
N ILE A 75 10.45 -24.58 -13.71
CA ILE A 75 10.60 -25.76 -14.58
C ILE A 75 9.56 -25.75 -15.70
N LEU A 76 8.28 -25.51 -15.39
CA LEU A 76 7.21 -25.47 -16.39
C LEU A 76 7.42 -24.34 -17.41
N THR A 77 7.93 -23.21 -16.94
CA THR A 77 8.23 -22.05 -17.78
C THR A 77 9.39 -22.33 -18.72
N TYR A 78 10.46 -22.96 -18.23
CA TYR A 78 11.59 -23.42 -19.05
C TYR A 78 11.18 -24.47 -20.09
N GLN A 79 10.19 -25.30 -19.80
CA GLN A 79 9.62 -26.27 -20.75
C GLN A 79 8.69 -25.62 -21.80
N GLY A 80 8.53 -24.30 -21.81
CA GLY A 80 7.61 -23.60 -22.71
C GLY A 80 6.12 -23.80 -22.38
N LYS A 81 5.79 -24.39 -21.22
CA LYS A 81 4.41 -24.64 -20.77
C LYS A 81 3.84 -23.44 -20.01
N ALA A 82 3.85 -22.28 -20.66
CA ALA A 82 3.47 -21.00 -20.05
C ALA A 82 2.04 -21.01 -19.48
N MET A 83 1.07 -21.59 -20.20
CA MET A 83 -0.33 -21.70 -19.74
C MET A 83 -0.44 -22.42 -18.40
N ILE A 84 0.22 -23.58 -18.25
CA ILE A 84 0.20 -24.36 -17.00
C ILE A 84 0.89 -23.61 -15.87
N SER A 85 2.02 -22.95 -16.16
CA SER A 85 2.74 -22.09 -15.21
C SER A 85 1.85 -20.98 -14.67
N THR A 86 1.12 -20.29 -15.56
CA THR A 86 0.16 -19.24 -15.18
C THR A 86 -1.01 -19.81 -14.37
N THR A 87 -1.58 -20.95 -14.76
CA THR A 87 -2.66 -21.59 -13.98
C THR A 87 -2.19 -21.97 -12.58
N LEU A 88 -0.98 -22.51 -12.45
CA LEU A 88 -0.37 -22.84 -11.16
C LEU A 88 -0.22 -21.60 -10.29
N GLU A 89 0.24 -20.48 -10.88
CA GLU A 89 0.35 -19.20 -10.18
C GLU A 89 -0.99 -18.70 -9.65
N TRP A 90 -2.07 -18.77 -10.44
CA TRP A 90 -3.40 -18.35 -9.98
C TRP A 90 -3.94 -19.24 -8.87
N ILE A 91 -3.87 -20.57 -9.03
CA ILE A 91 -4.40 -21.51 -8.03
C ILE A 91 -3.58 -21.41 -6.74
N ALA A 92 -2.25 -21.45 -6.84
CA ALA A 92 -1.37 -21.31 -5.69
C ALA A 92 -1.55 -19.94 -5.02
N GLY A 93 -1.56 -18.88 -5.81
CA GLY A 93 -1.65 -17.51 -5.34
C GLY A 93 -2.96 -17.22 -4.59
N VAL A 94 -4.09 -17.79 -5.02
CA VAL A 94 -5.38 -17.55 -4.34
C VAL A 94 -5.62 -18.57 -3.23
N VAL A 95 -5.56 -19.86 -3.54
CA VAL A 95 -5.98 -20.93 -2.62
C VAL A 95 -4.99 -21.06 -1.47
N LEU A 96 -3.68 -21.09 -1.75
CA LEU A 96 -2.69 -21.26 -0.68
C LEU A 96 -2.51 -19.98 0.13
N SER A 97 -2.59 -18.80 -0.49
CA SER A 97 -2.55 -17.55 0.30
C SER A 97 -3.73 -17.46 1.26
N LEU A 98 -4.94 -17.86 0.83
CA LEU A 98 -6.10 -17.89 1.72
C LEU A 98 -5.92 -18.95 2.83
N LEU A 99 -5.44 -20.15 2.49
CA LEU A 99 -5.16 -21.20 3.46
C LEU A 99 -4.13 -20.73 4.51
N PHE A 100 -3.00 -20.18 4.07
CA PHE A 100 -1.95 -19.68 4.95
C PHE A 100 -2.39 -18.46 5.74
N TYR A 101 -3.24 -17.60 5.18
CA TYR A 101 -3.84 -16.50 5.92
C TYR A 101 -4.71 -17.01 7.08
N ILE A 102 -5.59 -18.00 6.82
CA ILE A 102 -6.43 -18.61 7.87
C ILE A 102 -5.58 -19.32 8.93
N LEU A 103 -4.56 -20.07 8.50
CA LEU A 103 -3.63 -20.75 9.41
C LEU A 103 -2.80 -19.77 10.23
N GLY A 104 -2.32 -18.68 9.64
CA GLY A 104 -1.58 -17.62 10.33
C GLY A 104 -2.45 -16.86 11.34
N ASP A 105 -3.70 -16.57 10.99
CA ASP A 105 -4.68 -16.03 11.94
C ASP A 105 -4.91 -17.00 13.11
N SER A 106 -4.95 -18.30 12.83
CA SER A 106 -5.08 -19.35 13.85
C SER A 106 -3.85 -19.46 14.76
N GLU A 107 -2.63 -19.31 14.22
CA GLU A 107 -1.37 -19.27 14.99
C GLU A 107 -1.36 -18.06 15.97
N SER A 108 -1.93 -16.93 15.53
CA SER A 108 -1.99 -15.72 16.35
C SER A 108 -2.95 -15.83 17.55
N LYS A 109 -3.95 -16.72 17.46
CA LYS A 109 -4.95 -16.93 18.52
C LYS A 109 -4.40 -17.91 19.56
N ARG A 110 -4.38 -17.48 20.83
CA ARG A 110 -3.96 -18.36 21.96
C ARG A 110 -4.80 -19.63 22.13
N ASN A 111 -6.04 -19.64 21.62
CA ASN A 111 -7.02 -20.70 21.85
C ASN A 111 -7.30 -21.48 20.55
N TYR A 112 -6.28 -22.11 19.96
CA TYR A 112 -6.51 -23.07 18.88
C TYR A 112 -6.91 -24.45 19.42
N PRO A 113 -7.65 -25.26 18.64
CA PRO A 113 -8.01 -26.61 19.04
C PRO A 113 -6.79 -27.48 19.36
N THR A 114 -6.92 -28.40 20.32
CA THR A 114 -5.84 -29.28 20.78
C THR A 114 -5.19 -30.07 19.63
N TYR A 115 -5.95 -30.45 18.60
CA TYR A 115 -5.40 -31.17 17.44
C TYR A 115 -4.48 -30.31 16.56
N LEU A 116 -4.67 -28.98 16.53
CA LEU A 116 -3.74 -28.05 15.83
C LEU A 116 -2.56 -27.65 16.69
N SER A 117 -2.59 -27.91 18.00
CA SER A 117 -1.49 -27.54 18.89
C SER A 117 -0.16 -28.15 18.47
N LEU A 118 -0.16 -29.41 18.00
CA LEU A 118 1.06 -30.05 17.51
C LEU A 118 1.65 -29.28 16.31
N PHE A 119 0.81 -28.76 15.43
CA PHE A 119 1.24 -28.09 14.21
C PHE A 119 1.87 -26.70 14.46
N PHE A 120 1.43 -26.01 15.52
CA PHE A 120 1.93 -24.67 15.87
C PHE A 120 2.91 -24.64 17.04
N SER A 121 2.87 -25.61 17.96
CA SER A 121 3.71 -25.59 19.17
C SER A 121 5.01 -26.40 19.02
N TYR A 122 5.01 -27.40 18.15
CA TYR A 122 6.15 -28.29 17.96
C TYR A 122 7.31 -27.55 17.29
N ASP A 123 8.48 -27.56 17.93
CA ASP A 123 9.69 -26.97 17.36
C ASP A 123 10.46 -28.05 16.58
N CYS A 124 10.45 -27.95 15.26
CA CYS A 124 11.13 -28.87 14.35
C CYS A 124 12.65 -28.86 14.54
N MET A 125 13.23 -27.82 15.14
CA MET A 125 14.65 -27.82 15.49
C MET A 125 15.00 -28.95 16.45
N ASN A 126 14.07 -29.42 17.29
CA ASN A 126 14.33 -30.58 18.17
C ASN A 126 14.61 -31.86 17.36
N VAL A 127 13.94 -32.05 16.21
CA VAL A 127 14.19 -33.20 15.33
C VAL A 127 15.55 -33.08 14.66
N ILE A 128 15.87 -31.89 14.13
CA ILE A 128 17.15 -31.61 13.49
C ILE A 128 18.29 -31.83 14.48
N TRP A 129 18.19 -31.29 15.70
CA TRP A 129 19.17 -31.51 16.75
C TRP A 129 19.23 -32.96 17.19
N GLY A 130 18.12 -33.69 17.21
CA GLY A 130 18.12 -35.13 17.44
C GLY A 130 19.00 -35.87 16.42
N ILE A 131 18.85 -35.54 15.13
CA ILE A 131 19.68 -36.10 14.05
C ILE A 131 21.14 -35.66 14.20
N LEU A 132 21.41 -34.38 14.45
CA LEU A 132 22.78 -33.87 14.62
C LEU A 132 23.48 -34.46 15.86
N CYS A 133 22.73 -34.75 16.92
CA CYS A 133 23.23 -35.47 18.09
C CYS A 133 23.67 -36.90 17.74
N THR A 134 22.98 -37.59 16.81
CA THR A 134 23.47 -38.88 16.29
C THR A 134 24.81 -38.75 15.54
N LEU A 135 25.12 -37.55 15.05
CA LEU A 135 26.39 -37.19 14.43
C LEU A 135 27.40 -36.57 15.42
N SER A 136 27.17 -36.71 16.74
CA SER A 136 28.05 -36.20 17.81
C SER A 136 28.18 -34.67 17.88
N LEU A 137 27.22 -33.92 17.30
CA LEU A 137 27.17 -32.47 17.43
C LEU A 137 26.30 -32.08 18.64
N ASN A 138 26.89 -31.41 19.62
CA ASN A 138 26.18 -30.96 20.80
C ASN A 138 25.21 -29.81 20.46
N ARG A 139 23.98 -29.91 20.96
CA ARG A 139 22.97 -28.85 20.84
C ARG A 139 23.42 -27.60 21.62
N PRO A 140 23.50 -26.42 20.98
CA PRO A 140 23.76 -25.17 21.68
C PRO A 140 22.59 -24.84 22.61
N SER A 141 22.88 -24.20 23.73
CA SER A 141 21.85 -23.66 24.62
C SER A 141 21.22 -22.43 23.95
N TYR A 142 19.98 -22.56 23.50
CA TYR A 142 19.20 -21.44 22.97
C TYR A 142 17.80 -21.47 23.52
N ARG A 143 17.17 -20.29 23.57
CA ARG A 143 15.79 -20.12 23.99
C ARG A 143 14.90 -19.93 22.76
N SER A 144 13.88 -20.78 22.64
CA SER A 144 12.87 -20.72 21.56
C SER A 144 11.52 -20.24 22.06
N ASP A 145 11.41 -19.79 23.30
CA ASP A 145 10.13 -19.34 23.83
C ASP A 145 9.74 -18.05 23.12
N GLU A 146 8.73 -18.15 22.25
CA GLU A 146 8.10 -16.97 21.67
C GLU A 146 7.30 -16.32 22.78
N TRP A 147 7.76 -15.16 23.23
CA TRP A 147 7.02 -14.39 24.21
C TRP A 147 5.68 -14.04 23.57
N SER A 148 4.58 -14.38 24.22
CA SER A 148 3.23 -14.00 23.80
C SER A 148 2.96 -12.51 24.08
N ALA A 149 3.90 -11.65 23.66
CA ALA A 149 4.15 -10.27 24.11
C ALA A 149 3.08 -9.27 23.68
N ILE A 150 2.09 -9.72 22.91
CA ILE A 150 0.97 -8.89 22.45
C ILE A 150 0.02 -8.52 23.60
N SER A 151 0.16 -9.12 24.79
CA SER A 151 -0.75 -8.86 25.91
C SER A 151 -0.40 -7.66 26.80
N ARG A 152 0.79 -7.04 26.73
CA ARG A 152 1.16 -5.94 27.67
C ARG A 152 1.13 -4.53 27.08
N TYR A 153 1.25 -4.37 25.78
CA TYR A 153 1.06 -3.06 25.17
C TYR A 153 -0.39 -2.96 24.70
N PRO A 154 -1.12 -1.89 25.07
CA PRO A 154 -2.44 -1.66 24.50
C PRO A 154 -2.27 -1.67 22.99
N VAL A 155 -2.87 -2.66 22.34
CA VAL A 155 -2.78 -2.88 20.90
C VAL A 155 -3.13 -1.56 20.23
N SER A 156 -2.12 -0.81 19.80
CA SER A 156 -2.36 0.32 18.93
C SER A 156 -2.98 -0.28 17.69
N THR A 157 -4.24 0.04 17.43
CA THR A 157 -5.03 -0.47 16.29
C THR A 157 -4.41 -0.17 14.93
N ILE A 158 -3.31 0.59 14.90
CA ILE A 158 -2.55 0.90 13.70
C ILE A 158 -1.32 -0.02 13.67
N PRO A 159 -1.16 -0.83 12.62
CA PRO A 159 0.05 -1.63 12.45
C PRO A 159 1.26 -0.69 12.35
N MET A 160 2.26 -0.92 13.20
CA MET A 160 3.50 -0.15 13.19
C MET A 160 4.26 -0.42 11.88
N ALA A 161 4.76 0.64 11.25
CA ALA A 161 5.60 0.52 10.06
C ALA A 161 7.06 0.32 10.50
N THR A 162 7.42 -0.93 10.73
CA THR A 162 8.78 -1.33 11.10
C THR A 162 9.73 -1.22 9.90
N GLY A 163 11.03 -1.09 10.15
CA GLY A 163 12.06 -1.06 9.11
C GLY A 163 12.03 -2.31 8.22
N TYR A 164 11.74 -3.48 8.80
CA TYR A 164 11.54 -4.74 8.08
C TYR A 164 10.42 -4.64 7.04
N ARG A 165 9.25 -4.12 7.43
CA ARG A 165 8.10 -3.97 6.52
C ARG A 165 8.38 -2.99 5.39
N ILE A 166 9.16 -1.94 5.66
CA ILE A 166 9.64 -1.00 4.63
C ILE A 166 10.58 -1.69 3.65
N LEU A 167 11.57 -2.43 4.17
CA LEU A 167 12.53 -3.18 3.35
C LEU A 167 11.83 -4.22 2.47
N LEU A 168 10.89 -4.98 3.05
CA LEU A 168 10.09 -5.96 2.33
C LEU A 168 9.29 -5.29 1.21
N SER A 169 8.62 -4.17 1.52
CA SER A 169 7.82 -3.43 0.53
C SER A 169 8.68 -2.83 -0.58
N SER A 170 9.87 -2.29 -0.24
CA SER A 170 10.78 -1.71 -1.24
C SER A 170 11.34 -2.77 -2.18
N ILE A 171 11.73 -3.93 -1.65
CA ILE A 171 12.18 -5.09 -2.43
C ILE A 171 11.07 -5.54 -3.39
N VAL A 172 9.86 -5.79 -2.87
CA VAL A 172 8.74 -6.24 -3.72
C VAL A 172 8.44 -5.23 -4.83
N ALA A 173 8.46 -3.93 -4.51
CA ALA A 173 8.22 -2.88 -5.49
C ALA A 173 9.33 -2.81 -6.56
N THR A 174 10.61 -2.83 -6.17
CA THR A 174 11.72 -2.73 -7.13
C THR A 174 11.78 -3.94 -8.04
N PHE A 175 11.61 -5.15 -7.52
CA PHE A 175 11.60 -6.36 -8.33
C PHE A 175 10.35 -6.47 -9.21
N GLY A 176 9.19 -6.04 -8.71
CA GLY A 176 7.98 -5.93 -9.53
C GLY A 176 8.17 -4.98 -10.72
N MET A 177 8.83 -3.84 -10.50
CA MET A 177 9.16 -2.89 -11.57
C MET A 177 10.16 -3.48 -12.57
N VAL A 178 11.26 -4.08 -12.10
CA VAL A 178 12.26 -4.72 -12.98
C VAL A 178 11.62 -5.81 -13.83
N LYS A 179 10.78 -6.66 -13.23
CA LYS A 179 10.00 -7.67 -13.94
C LYS A 179 9.11 -7.05 -15.02
N ALA A 180 8.37 -6.01 -14.68
CA ALA A 180 7.49 -5.33 -15.63
C ALA A 180 8.29 -4.76 -16.81
N ILE A 181 9.43 -4.10 -16.55
CA ILE A 181 10.32 -3.58 -17.59
C ILE A 181 10.82 -4.72 -18.50
N CYS A 182 11.31 -5.83 -17.93
CA CYS A 182 11.75 -6.98 -18.71
C CYS A 182 10.62 -7.58 -19.56
N ALA A 183 9.41 -7.69 -19.02
CA ALA A 183 8.25 -8.18 -19.76
C ALA A 183 7.88 -7.24 -20.93
N TYR A 184 7.88 -5.92 -20.70
CA TYR A 184 7.60 -4.94 -21.75
C TYR A 184 8.66 -4.92 -22.87
N LEU A 185 9.92 -5.20 -22.54
CA LEU A 185 11.01 -5.31 -23.52
C LEU A 185 11.03 -6.67 -24.26
N GLY A 186 10.07 -7.56 -24.00
CA GLY A 186 10.04 -8.90 -24.59
C GLY A 186 11.12 -9.85 -24.04
N LEU A 187 11.81 -9.47 -22.95
CA LEU A 187 12.84 -10.26 -22.29
C LEU A 187 12.22 -11.29 -21.34
N ASN A 188 11.34 -12.14 -21.88
CA ASN A 188 10.54 -13.09 -21.09
C ASN A 188 11.42 -14.04 -20.25
N THR A 189 12.56 -14.47 -20.78
CA THR A 189 13.50 -15.34 -20.04
C THR A 189 14.09 -14.64 -18.82
N ALA A 190 14.46 -13.36 -18.96
CA ALA A 190 14.99 -12.56 -17.84
C ALA A 190 13.90 -12.30 -16.79
N ALA A 191 12.69 -11.91 -17.22
CA ALA A 191 11.55 -11.71 -16.33
C ALA A 191 11.22 -12.98 -15.53
N ASN A 192 11.22 -14.14 -16.19
CA ASN A 192 10.99 -15.44 -15.56
C ASN A 192 12.12 -15.85 -14.60
N THR A 193 13.36 -15.51 -14.94
CA THR A 193 14.52 -15.77 -14.07
C THR A 193 14.47 -14.94 -12.80
N PHE A 194 14.08 -13.66 -12.89
CA PHE A 194 13.84 -12.80 -11.73
C PHE A 194 12.69 -13.34 -10.87
N ASP A 195 11.59 -13.78 -11.49
CA ASP A 195 10.47 -14.41 -10.80
C ASP A 195 10.90 -15.63 -9.97
N TRP A 196 11.85 -16.41 -10.46
CA TRP A 196 12.33 -17.57 -9.70
C TRP A 196 13.37 -17.19 -8.65
N THR A 197 14.49 -16.57 -9.05
CA THR A 197 15.62 -16.31 -8.16
C THR A 197 15.23 -15.37 -7.03
N VAL A 198 14.53 -14.28 -7.34
CA VAL A 198 14.16 -13.28 -6.36
C VAL A 198 12.99 -13.78 -5.54
N THR A 199 11.89 -14.19 -6.17
CA THR A 199 10.71 -14.54 -5.38
C THR A 199 10.94 -15.77 -4.52
N VAL A 200 11.68 -16.78 -4.98
CA VAL A 200 11.91 -17.97 -4.14
C VAL A 200 13.01 -17.72 -3.11
N ALA A 201 14.22 -17.37 -3.54
CA ALA A 201 15.34 -17.29 -2.61
C ALA A 201 15.23 -16.07 -1.68
N LEU A 202 14.92 -14.89 -2.24
CA LEU A 202 14.83 -13.66 -1.45
C LEU A 202 13.58 -13.64 -0.57
N ALA A 203 12.42 -14.11 -1.04
CA ALA A 203 11.24 -14.16 -0.16
C ALA A 203 11.41 -15.21 0.96
N SER A 204 12.06 -16.34 0.68
CA SER A 204 12.41 -17.32 1.73
C SER A 204 13.35 -16.73 2.76
N LEU A 205 14.40 -16.01 2.32
CA LEU A 205 15.33 -15.33 3.21
C LEU A 205 14.62 -14.24 4.04
N LEU A 206 13.82 -13.40 3.39
CA LEU A 206 13.05 -12.35 4.07
C LEU A 206 12.05 -12.94 5.05
N TYR A 207 11.39 -14.06 4.70
CA TYR A 207 10.53 -14.77 5.62
C TYR A 207 11.30 -15.23 6.86
N CYS A 208 12.46 -15.86 6.69
CA CYS A 208 13.32 -16.25 7.81
C CYS A 208 13.75 -15.06 8.67
N ILE A 209 14.06 -13.91 8.06
CA ILE A 209 14.35 -12.66 8.79
C ILE A 209 13.10 -12.16 9.51
N GLY A 210 11.93 -12.22 8.88
CA GLY A 210 10.64 -11.80 9.44
C GLY A 210 10.22 -12.61 10.66
N LEU A 211 10.68 -13.86 10.80
CA LEU A 211 10.48 -14.65 12.02
C LEU A 211 11.13 -14.02 13.26
N TYR A 212 12.07 -13.07 13.09
CA TYR A 212 12.66 -12.29 14.17
C TYR A 212 11.88 -11.00 14.50
N GLU A 213 10.79 -10.68 13.81
CA GLU A 213 9.93 -9.54 14.16
C GLU A 213 9.39 -9.58 15.62
N PRO A 214 8.96 -10.73 16.17
CA PRO A 214 8.53 -10.84 17.57
C PRO A 214 9.69 -11.00 18.58
N ASN A 215 10.94 -10.74 18.19
CA ASN A 215 12.11 -11.00 19.03
C ASN A 215 12.14 -10.13 20.30
N THR A 216 12.33 -10.79 21.44
CA THR A 216 12.47 -10.13 22.75
C THR A 216 13.89 -9.73 23.11
N ALA A 217 14.90 -10.27 22.42
CA ALA A 217 16.31 -9.98 22.68
C ALA A 217 16.78 -8.67 22.02
N ASP A 218 15.85 -7.89 21.44
CA ASP A 218 16.12 -6.61 20.75
C ASP A 218 17.25 -6.72 19.72
N ILE A 219 17.33 -7.87 19.02
CA ILE A 219 18.32 -8.05 17.95
C ILE A 219 17.85 -7.22 16.75
N ALA A 220 18.69 -6.28 16.31
CA ALA A 220 18.39 -5.32 15.24
C ALA A 220 17.17 -4.40 15.54
N PRO A 221 17.24 -3.56 16.59
CA PRO A 221 16.14 -2.66 16.98
C PRO A 221 15.74 -1.70 15.87
N LEU A 222 16.70 -1.33 15.01
CA LEU A 222 16.47 -0.47 13.85
C LEU A 222 15.51 -1.12 12.84
N LEU A 223 15.56 -2.45 12.70
CA LEU A 223 14.76 -3.17 11.72
C LEU A 223 13.36 -3.49 12.28
N PHE A 224 13.27 -3.92 13.54
CA PHE A 224 12.01 -4.44 14.10
C PHE A 224 11.32 -3.52 15.10
N ALA A 225 12.05 -2.76 15.92
CA ALA A 225 11.48 -1.98 17.02
C ALA A 225 11.15 -0.53 16.64
N LYS A 226 11.94 0.09 15.74
CA LYS A 226 11.77 1.50 15.39
C LYS A 226 10.54 1.73 14.51
N ASP A 227 9.62 2.59 14.96
CA ASP A 227 8.46 3.03 14.16
C ASP A 227 8.87 4.12 13.15
N TYR A 228 8.77 3.78 11.87
CA TYR A 228 9.04 4.70 10.76
C TYR A 228 7.78 5.35 10.18
N SER A 229 6.60 5.14 10.78
CA SER A 229 5.34 5.70 10.31
C SER A 229 5.36 7.23 10.10
N PRO A 230 6.01 8.05 10.97
CA PRO A 230 6.11 9.49 10.74
C PRO A 230 6.92 9.84 9.48
N PHE A 231 8.04 9.12 9.27
CA PHE A 231 8.90 9.30 8.10
C PHE A 231 8.15 8.92 6.83
N LEU A 232 7.53 7.73 6.79
CA LEU A 232 6.74 7.27 5.65
C LEU A 232 5.57 8.19 5.31
N ARG A 233 4.92 8.79 6.32
CA ARG A 233 3.83 9.75 6.08
C ARG A 233 4.31 11.03 5.40
N THR A 234 5.53 11.47 5.70
CA THR A 234 6.13 12.65 5.06
C THR A 234 6.66 12.29 3.67
N PHE A 235 7.41 11.20 3.57
CA PHE A 235 7.91 10.70 2.30
C PHE A 235 6.79 10.36 1.32
N GLY A 236 5.74 9.66 1.76
CA GLY A 236 4.59 9.32 0.93
C GLY A 236 3.80 10.55 0.44
N ARG A 237 3.76 11.63 1.22
CA ARG A 237 3.18 12.91 0.76
C ARG A 237 4.03 13.55 -0.34
N LEU A 238 5.36 13.52 -0.18
CA LEU A 238 6.29 14.02 -1.19
C LEU A 238 6.21 13.18 -2.46
N LEU A 239 6.33 11.85 -2.33
CA LEU A 239 6.28 10.94 -3.46
C LEU A 239 4.94 11.04 -4.19
N SER A 240 3.81 11.01 -3.47
CA SER A 240 2.49 11.18 -4.09
C SER A 240 2.37 12.51 -4.83
N SER A 241 2.95 13.59 -4.30
CA SER A 241 2.97 14.87 -5.01
C SER A 241 3.82 14.76 -6.27
N VAL A 242 5.04 14.25 -6.16
CA VAL A 242 6.01 14.18 -7.26
C VAL A 242 5.58 13.20 -8.35
N THR A 243 4.89 12.10 -8.04
CA THR A 243 4.50 11.09 -9.03
C THR A 243 3.13 11.35 -9.63
N PHE A 244 2.16 11.86 -8.86
CA PHE A 244 0.79 12.02 -9.35
C PHE A 244 0.70 13.08 -10.44
N TYR A 245 1.39 14.22 -10.29
CA TYR A 245 1.39 15.28 -11.30
C TYR A 245 1.97 14.85 -12.66
N PRO A 246 3.18 14.29 -12.78
CA PRO A 246 3.72 13.88 -14.07
C PRO A 246 2.95 12.71 -14.67
N VAL A 247 2.46 11.75 -13.88
CA VAL A 247 1.63 10.65 -14.41
C VAL A 247 0.33 11.20 -14.97
N ALA A 248 -0.34 12.11 -14.26
CA ALA A 248 -1.55 12.77 -14.78
C ALA A 248 -1.26 13.55 -16.07
N ILE A 249 -0.14 14.30 -16.12
CA ILE A 249 0.29 15.02 -17.33
C ILE A 249 0.56 14.04 -18.48
N LEU A 250 1.28 12.95 -18.25
CA LEU A 250 1.56 11.94 -19.27
C LEU A 250 0.30 11.27 -19.80
N VAL A 251 -0.68 10.99 -18.93
CA VAL A 251 -1.98 10.45 -19.33
C VAL A 251 -2.75 11.45 -20.17
N ILE A 252 -2.77 12.73 -19.79
CA ILE A 252 -3.40 13.81 -20.57
C ILE A 252 -2.73 13.96 -21.95
N LEU A 253 -1.39 13.92 -22.01
CA LEU A 253 -0.64 14.03 -23.26
C LEU A 253 -0.85 12.81 -24.15
N ALA A 254 -0.78 11.59 -23.61
CA ALA A 254 -1.04 10.35 -24.33
C ALA A 254 -2.47 10.33 -24.90
N TRP A 255 -3.43 10.82 -24.11
CA TRP A 255 -4.82 10.96 -24.54
C TRP A 255 -4.96 11.99 -25.68
N ALA A 256 -4.38 13.18 -25.53
CA ALA A 256 -4.40 14.23 -26.56
C ALA A 256 -3.78 13.75 -27.88
N GLN A 257 -2.67 13.01 -27.80
CA GLN A 257 -2.03 12.39 -28.97
C GLN A 257 -2.93 11.34 -29.63
N SER A 258 -3.56 10.47 -28.84
CA SER A 258 -4.48 9.45 -29.34
C SER A 258 -5.68 10.08 -30.07
N VAL A 259 -6.21 11.19 -29.52
CA VAL A 259 -7.29 11.97 -30.13
C VAL A 259 -6.84 12.59 -31.44
N ASN A 260 -5.67 13.23 -31.48
CA ASN A 260 -5.12 13.84 -32.69
C ASN A 260 -4.91 12.81 -33.81
N ILE A 261 -4.36 11.63 -33.49
CA ILE A 261 -4.20 10.53 -34.45
C ILE A 261 -5.56 10.08 -34.98
N GLY A 262 -6.53 9.87 -34.08
CA GLY A 262 -7.89 9.47 -34.44
C GLY A 262 -8.61 10.49 -35.31
N SER A 263 -8.53 11.78 -34.98
CA SER A 263 -9.16 12.85 -35.77
C SER A 263 -8.53 12.99 -37.14
N ASN A 264 -7.21 12.87 -37.27
CA ASN A 264 -6.52 12.94 -38.57
C ASN A 264 -6.88 11.76 -39.47
N TYR A 265 -7.00 10.55 -38.89
CA TYR A 265 -7.44 9.37 -39.63
C TYR A 265 -8.87 9.53 -40.18
N VAL A 266 -9.77 10.04 -39.34
CA VAL A 266 -11.17 10.31 -39.69
C VAL A 266 -11.27 11.42 -40.74
N PHE A 267 -10.57 12.55 -40.55
CA PHE A 267 -10.60 13.68 -41.46
C PHE A 267 -10.10 13.29 -42.85
N HIS A 268 -9.03 12.50 -42.93
CA HIS A 268 -8.55 11.94 -44.18
C HIS A 268 -9.59 11.01 -44.84
N SER A 269 -10.35 10.24 -44.06
CA SER A 269 -11.43 9.40 -44.58
C SER A 269 -12.59 10.24 -45.16
N ILE A 270 -12.96 11.32 -44.48
CA ILE A 270 -14.08 12.20 -44.86
C ILE A 270 -13.76 13.03 -46.11
N ASN A 271 -12.55 13.60 -46.19
CA ASN A 271 -12.11 14.40 -47.35
C ASN A 271 -12.10 13.58 -48.66
N ARG A 272 -12.15 12.24 -48.57
CA ARG A 272 -12.23 11.34 -49.72
C ARG A 272 -13.67 11.05 -50.17
N GLN A 273 -14.68 11.42 -49.39
CA GLN A 273 -16.08 10.99 -49.55
C GLN A 273 -17.10 12.13 -49.59
N THR A 274 -16.64 13.39 -49.67
CA THR A 274 -17.47 14.59 -49.69
C THR A 274 -18.32 14.71 -50.95
N GLU A 275 -19.47 14.02 -50.95
CA GLU A 275 -20.71 14.42 -51.64
C GLU A 275 -22.00 14.08 -50.85
N SER A 276 -21.96 13.49 -49.64
CA SER A 276 -23.21 13.09 -48.95
C SER A 276 -23.32 13.51 -47.48
N ALA A 277 -24.56 13.78 -47.06
CA ALA A 277 -24.97 14.13 -45.69
C ALA A 277 -24.54 13.10 -44.62
N GLU A 278 -24.13 11.90 -45.02
CA GLU A 278 -23.59 10.88 -44.13
C GLU A 278 -22.26 11.30 -43.50
N ALA A 279 -21.43 12.08 -44.21
CA ALA A 279 -20.16 12.58 -43.68
C ALA A 279 -20.37 13.50 -42.46
N VAL A 280 -21.39 14.35 -42.50
CA VAL A 280 -21.73 15.26 -41.39
C VAL A 280 -22.22 14.47 -40.17
N MET A 281 -23.04 13.45 -40.38
CA MET A 281 -23.52 12.55 -39.31
C MET A 281 -22.38 11.76 -38.64
N VAL A 282 -21.35 11.37 -39.40
CA VAL A 282 -20.14 10.71 -38.87
C VAL A 282 -19.32 11.69 -38.02
N VAL A 283 -19.13 12.94 -38.46
CA VAL A 283 -18.45 13.98 -37.68
C VAL A 283 -19.17 14.24 -36.35
N ILE A 284 -20.50 14.38 -36.38
CA ILE A 284 -21.31 14.62 -35.18
C ILE A 284 -21.21 13.43 -34.21
N ARG A 285 -21.26 12.18 -34.70
CA ARG A 285 -21.11 10.98 -33.85
C ARG A 285 -19.73 10.90 -33.20
N LEU A 286 -18.67 11.19 -33.94
CA LEU A 286 -17.30 11.11 -33.42
C LEU A 286 -17.02 12.24 -32.42
N PHE A 287 -17.54 13.44 -32.67
CA PHE A 287 -17.47 14.55 -31.72
C PHE A 287 -18.27 14.27 -30.44
N SER A 288 -19.44 13.63 -30.56
CA SER A 288 -20.25 13.21 -29.40
C SER A 288 -19.54 12.12 -28.58
N LEU A 289 -18.93 11.12 -29.22
CA LEU A 289 -18.12 10.11 -28.54
C LEU A 289 -16.89 10.73 -27.84
N PHE A 290 -16.27 11.74 -28.45
CA PHE A 290 -15.16 12.49 -27.87
C PHE A 290 -15.58 13.27 -26.60
N LEU A 291 -16.72 13.97 -26.65
CA LEU A 291 -17.30 14.67 -25.50
C LEU A 291 -17.71 13.70 -24.37
N MET A 292 -18.31 12.57 -24.71
CA MET A 292 -18.69 11.55 -23.74
C MET A 292 -17.47 10.92 -23.07
N SER A 293 -16.40 10.64 -23.83
CA SER A 293 -15.17 10.09 -23.28
C SER A 293 -14.44 11.07 -22.36
N THR A 294 -14.31 12.34 -22.77
CA THR A 294 -13.71 13.39 -21.93
C THR A 294 -14.50 13.63 -20.64
N PHE A 295 -15.83 13.63 -20.73
CA PHE A 295 -16.70 13.71 -19.55
C PHE A 295 -16.54 12.50 -18.61
N PHE A 296 -16.42 11.29 -19.16
CA PHE A 296 -16.20 10.07 -18.39
C PHE A 296 -14.85 10.07 -17.64
N PHE A 297 -13.77 10.50 -18.30
CA PHE A 297 -12.47 10.63 -17.64
C PHE A 297 -12.44 11.73 -16.56
N MET A 298 -13.16 12.83 -16.77
CA MET A 298 -13.34 13.86 -15.74
C MET A 298 -14.11 13.33 -14.53
N ILE A 299 -15.16 12.54 -14.74
CA ILE A 299 -15.90 11.89 -13.65
C ILE A 299 -15.01 10.89 -12.90
N LEU A 300 -14.19 10.09 -13.59
CA LEU A 300 -13.26 9.16 -12.94
C LEU A 300 -12.17 9.88 -12.15
N ALA A 301 -11.62 10.97 -12.68
CA ALA A 301 -10.64 11.81 -12.00
C ALA A 301 -11.25 12.48 -10.76
N MET A 302 -12.44 13.06 -10.89
CA MET A 302 -13.15 13.65 -9.75
C MET A 302 -13.59 12.61 -8.74
N GLY A 303 -14.03 11.43 -9.17
CA GLY A 303 -14.47 10.33 -8.31
C GLY A 303 -13.33 9.71 -7.52
N SER A 304 -12.19 9.46 -8.16
CA SER A 304 -10.97 8.97 -7.49
C SER A 304 -10.41 10.01 -6.52
N PHE A 305 -10.43 11.29 -6.88
CA PHE A 305 -10.05 12.38 -5.99
C PHE A 305 -11.01 12.52 -4.80
N SER A 306 -12.32 12.41 -5.04
CA SER A 306 -13.36 12.45 -3.99
C SER A 306 -13.27 11.26 -3.04
N LEU A 307 -12.96 10.06 -3.54
CA LEU A 307 -12.70 8.87 -2.74
C LEU A 307 -11.44 9.05 -1.88
N PHE A 308 -10.37 9.59 -2.46
CA PHE A 308 -9.14 9.91 -1.73
C PHE A 308 -9.38 10.95 -0.61
N LEU A 309 -10.19 11.98 -0.89
CA LEU A 309 -10.62 12.96 0.11
C LEU A 309 -11.52 12.33 1.18
N LEU A 310 -12.45 11.45 0.81
CA LEU A 310 -13.33 10.74 1.74
C LEU A 310 -12.50 9.84 2.68
N LEU A 311 -11.56 9.07 2.16
CA LEU A 311 -10.63 8.25 2.96
C LEU A 311 -9.79 9.12 3.89
N ARG A 312 -9.36 10.30 3.43
CA ARG A 312 -8.63 11.29 4.25
C ARG A 312 -9.52 11.93 5.32
N ILE A 313 -10.80 12.14 5.03
CA ILE A 313 -11.81 12.64 5.98
C ILE A 313 -12.13 11.56 7.00
N ILE A 314 -12.40 10.31 6.62
CA ILE A 314 -12.64 9.18 7.53
C ILE A 314 -11.43 9.00 8.47
N LYS A 315 -10.21 9.05 7.94
CA LYS A 315 -8.98 9.02 8.74
C LYS A 315 -8.83 10.19 9.71
N ARG A 316 -9.34 11.39 9.36
CA ARG A 316 -9.33 12.60 10.22
C ARG A 316 -10.56 12.73 11.13
N ALA A 317 -11.66 12.07 10.81
CA ALA A 317 -12.94 12.03 11.52
C ALA A 317 -13.03 10.84 12.48
N SER A 318 -12.05 9.93 12.41
CA SER A 318 -11.75 8.95 13.45
C SER A 318 -10.67 9.39 14.46
N PRO A 319 -10.62 10.62 15.02
CA PRO A 319 -9.67 10.94 16.06
C PRO A 319 -10.15 10.50 17.46
N ASN A 320 -11.41 10.05 17.66
CA ASN A 320 -11.97 9.75 18.99
C ASN A 320 -13.10 8.68 18.99
N TYR A 321 -12.80 7.46 18.55
CA TYR A 321 -13.40 6.25 19.14
C TYR A 321 -12.23 5.54 19.84
N ILE A 322 -11.68 6.14 20.90
CA ILE A 322 -11.86 5.74 22.30
C ILE A 322 -11.34 6.90 23.19
N ALA A 323 -12.19 7.37 24.12
CA ALA A 323 -12.00 8.11 25.39
C ALA A 323 -10.70 8.91 25.68
N SER A 324 -10.66 10.11 26.28
CA SER A 324 -11.57 11.17 26.76
C SER A 324 -10.68 12.34 27.25
N PRO A 325 -11.03 13.64 27.10
CA PRO A 325 -10.26 14.77 27.68
C PRO A 325 -11.05 15.59 28.74
N PRO A 326 -10.41 16.46 29.55
CA PRO A 326 -11.08 17.61 30.18
C PRO A 326 -11.16 18.81 29.22
N SER A 327 -12.23 19.59 29.36
CA SER A 327 -13.16 19.87 28.25
C SER A 327 -13.40 21.34 27.86
N ALA A 328 -13.05 22.31 28.71
CA ALA A 328 -13.44 23.72 28.55
C ALA A 328 -12.94 24.45 27.28
N ILE A 329 -11.61 24.64 27.23
CA ILE A 329 -11.00 25.72 26.44
C ILE A 329 -10.34 25.19 25.15
N ARG A 330 -9.92 23.92 25.15
CA ARG A 330 -9.31 23.24 23.99
C ARG A 330 -10.31 22.99 22.86
N LEU A 331 -11.59 22.83 23.16
CA LEU A 331 -12.65 22.55 22.17
C LEU A 331 -12.97 23.79 21.33
N LYS A 332 -13.05 24.99 21.91
CA LYS A 332 -13.35 26.22 21.16
C LYS A 332 -12.21 26.64 20.22
N ILE A 333 -10.96 26.66 20.70
CA ILE A 333 -9.81 27.10 19.90
C ILE A 333 -9.44 26.07 18.81
N SER A 334 -9.49 24.77 19.12
CA SER A 334 -9.21 23.73 18.12
C SER A 334 -10.37 23.48 17.14
N SER A 335 -11.61 23.84 17.50
CA SER A 335 -12.74 23.90 16.58
C SER A 335 -12.57 25.06 15.61
N LEU A 336 -12.28 26.26 16.10
CA LEU A 336 -12.10 27.46 15.28
C LEU A 336 -10.89 27.34 14.32
N LEU A 337 -9.76 26.82 14.79
CA LEU A 337 -8.57 26.59 13.96
C LEU A 337 -8.77 25.44 12.96
N ARG A 338 -9.53 24.39 13.30
CA ARG A 338 -9.91 23.33 12.34
C ARG A 338 -10.96 23.80 11.33
N TYR A 339 -11.81 24.76 11.70
CA TYR A 339 -12.75 25.39 10.79
C TYR A 339 -11.98 26.31 9.82
N LEU A 340 -11.18 27.26 10.31
CA LEU A 340 -10.39 28.18 9.49
C LEU A 340 -9.38 27.48 8.57
N SER A 341 -8.68 26.43 9.04
CA SER A 341 -7.76 25.63 8.22
C SER A 341 -8.47 24.79 7.14
N ARG A 342 -9.72 24.37 7.39
CA ARG A 342 -10.55 23.68 6.37
C ARG A 342 -11.02 24.63 5.29
N TYR A 343 -11.41 25.86 5.62
CA TYR A 343 -11.91 26.81 4.62
C TYR A 343 -10.80 27.44 3.75
N ALA A 344 -9.60 27.67 4.28
CA ALA A 344 -8.51 28.25 3.49
C ALA A 344 -8.00 27.31 2.39
N SER A 345 -7.89 25.99 2.67
CA SER A 345 -7.48 25.01 1.65
C SER A 345 -8.62 24.57 0.74
N PHE A 346 -9.87 24.59 1.23
CA PHE A 346 -11.03 24.24 0.42
C PHE A 346 -11.38 25.37 -0.57
N GLY A 347 -11.31 26.63 -0.15
CA GLY A 347 -11.54 27.78 -1.02
C GLY A 347 -10.48 27.91 -2.12
N GLN A 348 -9.20 27.72 -1.78
CA GLN A 348 -8.12 27.77 -2.79
C GLN A 348 -8.20 26.62 -3.79
N MET A 349 -8.54 25.40 -3.34
CA MET A 349 -8.64 24.25 -4.25
C MET A 349 -9.94 24.26 -5.06
N ALA A 350 -11.06 24.73 -4.49
CA ALA A 350 -12.30 24.94 -5.24
C ALA A 350 -12.12 26.07 -6.26
N LEU A 351 -11.46 27.17 -5.89
CA LEU A 351 -11.13 28.25 -6.82
C LEU A 351 -10.22 27.75 -7.93
N LEU A 352 -9.16 26.99 -7.62
CA LEU A 352 -8.27 26.43 -8.65
C LEU A 352 -9.01 25.48 -9.59
N THR A 353 -9.92 24.66 -9.06
CA THR A 353 -10.74 23.74 -9.85
C THR A 353 -11.75 24.49 -10.73
N ILE A 354 -12.40 25.54 -10.19
CA ILE A 354 -13.31 26.41 -10.93
C ILE A 354 -12.56 27.17 -12.02
N VAL A 355 -11.40 27.75 -11.72
CA VAL A 355 -10.55 28.45 -12.69
C VAL A 355 -10.11 27.49 -13.79
N HIS A 356 -9.70 26.27 -13.46
CA HIS A 356 -9.28 25.29 -14.46
C HIS A 356 -10.44 24.82 -15.35
N LEU A 357 -11.65 24.66 -14.79
CA LEU A 357 -12.87 24.36 -15.54
C LEU A 357 -13.27 25.52 -16.44
N LEU A 358 -13.17 26.76 -15.96
CA LEU A 358 -13.55 27.97 -16.69
C LEU A 358 -12.56 28.25 -17.83
N VAL A 359 -11.26 28.06 -17.59
CA VAL A 359 -10.21 28.13 -18.62
C VAL A 359 -10.44 27.03 -19.66
N SER A 360 -10.69 25.79 -19.25
CA SER A 360 -10.94 24.70 -20.20
C SER A 360 -12.18 24.97 -21.05
N ALA A 361 -13.28 25.45 -20.44
CA ALA A 361 -14.50 25.82 -21.15
C ALA A 361 -14.30 26.98 -22.12
N LEU A 362 -13.53 28.01 -21.74
CA LEU A 362 -13.18 29.12 -22.62
C LEU A 362 -12.32 28.66 -23.81
N PHE A 363 -11.39 27.72 -23.61
CA PHE A 363 -10.59 27.13 -24.69
C PHE A 363 -11.47 26.32 -25.66
N THR A 364 -12.42 25.52 -25.16
CA THR A 364 -13.37 24.81 -26.04
C THR A 364 -14.28 25.76 -26.80
N LEU A 365 -14.76 26.83 -26.15
CA LEU A 365 -15.59 27.85 -26.80
C LEU A 365 -14.80 28.62 -27.85
N ALA A 366 -13.56 28.99 -27.58
CA ALA A 366 -12.68 29.65 -28.55
C ALA A 366 -12.40 28.75 -29.75
N GLY A 367 -12.12 27.46 -29.53
CA GLY A 367 -11.95 26.48 -30.61
C GLY A 367 -13.20 26.33 -31.47
N LEU A 368 -14.39 26.27 -30.85
CA LEU A 368 -15.67 26.24 -31.55
C LEU A 368 -15.92 27.53 -32.35
N CYS A 369 -15.63 28.70 -31.78
CA CYS A 369 -15.76 29.99 -32.47
C CYS A 369 -14.79 30.17 -33.65
N VAL A 370 -13.67 29.42 -33.70
CA VAL A 370 -12.76 29.43 -34.86
C VAL A 370 -13.20 28.41 -35.92
N LEU A 371 -13.71 27.26 -35.51
CA LEU A 371 -14.16 26.20 -36.41
C LEU A 371 -15.51 26.50 -37.08
N PHE A 372 -16.42 27.17 -36.39
CA PHE A 372 -17.77 27.43 -36.92
C PHE A 372 -17.78 28.39 -38.12
N PRO A 373 -17.07 29.55 -38.08
CA PRO A 373 -17.02 30.47 -39.21
C PRO A 373 -16.22 29.92 -40.39
N SER A 374 -15.21 29.07 -40.16
CA SER A 374 -14.44 28.46 -41.24
C SER A 374 -15.25 27.41 -42.01
N VAL A 375 -16.14 26.67 -41.33
CA VAL A 375 -17.10 25.77 -41.99
C VAL A 375 -18.16 26.56 -42.76
N ILE A 376 -18.73 27.62 -42.18
CA ILE A 376 -19.72 28.47 -42.87
C ILE A 376 -19.09 29.21 -44.06
N ALA A 377 -17.87 29.72 -43.90
CA ALA A 377 -17.15 30.40 -44.97
C ALA A 377 -16.74 29.43 -46.10
N ALA A 378 -16.33 28.20 -45.77
CA ALA A 378 -16.07 27.18 -46.80
C ALA A 378 -17.35 26.84 -47.59
N GLN A 379 -18.52 26.88 -46.95
CA GLN A 379 -19.81 26.68 -47.61
C GLN A 379 -20.21 27.89 -48.49
N ALA A 380 -19.89 29.11 -48.06
CA ALA A 380 -20.20 30.35 -48.80
C ALA A 380 -19.22 30.65 -49.95
N ILE A 381 -17.96 30.19 -49.85
CA ILE A 381 -16.94 30.33 -50.93
C ILE A 381 -17.27 29.45 -52.14
N HIS A 382 -18.09 28.40 -51.96
CA HIS A 382 -18.63 27.66 -53.09
C HIS A 382 -19.58 28.53 -53.96
N ASP A 383 -20.06 29.67 -53.45
CA ASP A 383 -20.98 30.56 -54.15
C ASP A 383 -20.37 31.92 -54.58
N HIS A 384 -19.14 32.29 -54.16
CA HIS A 384 -18.50 33.55 -54.59
C HIS A 384 -16.95 33.51 -54.56
N GLU A 385 -16.34 34.01 -55.64
CA GLU A 385 -14.95 33.76 -56.08
C GLU A 385 -13.81 34.57 -55.39
N ASP A 386 -14.02 35.18 -54.23
CA ASP A 386 -13.00 36.06 -53.60
C ASP A 386 -12.38 35.49 -52.31
N GLY A 387 -11.40 34.58 -52.45
CA GLY A 387 -10.79 33.79 -51.37
C GLY A 387 -9.73 34.45 -50.47
N VAL A 388 -9.42 35.74 -50.66
CA VAL A 388 -8.28 36.39 -49.97
C VAL A 388 -8.61 36.80 -48.52
N GLY A 389 -9.87 37.13 -48.21
CA GLY A 389 -10.28 37.60 -46.88
C GLY A 389 -10.18 36.52 -45.79
N THR A 390 -10.47 35.26 -46.13
CA THR A 390 -10.54 34.14 -45.19
C THR A 390 -9.15 33.71 -44.69
N LEU A 391 -8.13 33.82 -45.54
CA LEU A 391 -6.75 33.50 -45.20
C LEU A 391 -6.20 34.51 -44.17
N ILE A 392 -6.47 35.81 -44.38
CA ILE A 392 -6.00 36.89 -43.49
C ILE A 392 -6.66 36.76 -42.11
N TRP A 393 -7.95 36.42 -42.05
CA TRP A 393 -8.67 36.22 -40.79
C TRP A 393 -8.12 35.03 -39.99
N ASN A 394 -7.85 33.90 -40.64
CA ASN A 394 -7.29 32.72 -39.98
C ASN A 394 -5.86 32.95 -39.45
N ILE A 395 -5.04 33.72 -40.16
CA ILE A 395 -3.70 34.11 -39.72
C ILE A 395 -3.78 35.04 -38.49
N LEU A 396 -4.68 36.03 -38.49
CA LEU A 396 -4.88 36.92 -37.35
C LEU A 396 -5.37 36.18 -36.10
N CYS A 397 -6.28 35.20 -36.25
CA CYS A 397 -6.71 34.34 -35.14
C CYS A 397 -5.57 33.47 -34.59
N CYS A 398 -4.71 32.92 -35.45
CA CYS A 398 -3.54 32.15 -35.01
C CYS A 398 -2.51 33.02 -34.25
N ILE A 399 -2.25 34.25 -34.73
CA ILE A 399 -1.32 35.17 -34.07
C ILE A 399 -1.87 35.60 -32.70
N ALA A 400 -3.18 35.89 -32.61
CA ALA A 400 -3.83 36.21 -31.34
C ALA A 400 -3.77 35.04 -30.33
N PHE A 401 -3.92 33.80 -30.80
CA PHE A 401 -3.81 32.56 -30.01
C PHE A 401 -2.41 32.32 -29.44
N ILE A 402 -1.37 32.59 -30.24
CA ILE A 402 0.03 32.45 -29.80
C ILE A 402 0.39 33.54 -28.78
N LEU A 403 -0.03 34.79 -29.01
CA LEU A 403 0.24 35.91 -28.10
C LEU A 403 -0.46 35.75 -26.74
N THR A 404 -1.72 35.29 -26.71
CA THR A 404 -2.44 35.07 -25.44
C THR A 404 -1.87 33.91 -24.64
N SER A 405 -1.46 32.82 -25.31
CA SER A 405 -0.81 31.67 -24.65
C SER A 405 0.56 32.04 -24.07
N PHE A 406 1.34 32.88 -24.77
CA PHE A 406 2.66 33.33 -24.32
C PHE A 406 2.57 34.33 -23.16
N LEU A 407 1.61 35.26 -23.20
CA LEU A 407 1.39 36.24 -22.13
C LEU A 407 0.88 35.58 -20.83
N PHE A 408 0.07 34.52 -20.92
CA PHE A 408 -0.38 33.78 -19.74
C PHE A 408 0.71 32.90 -19.12
N GLY A 409 1.62 32.35 -19.94
CA GLY A 409 2.76 31.57 -19.46
C GLY A 409 3.80 32.41 -18.71
N CYS A 410 4.00 33.66 -19.11
CA CYS A 410 4.99 34.55 -18.49
C CYS A 410 4.51 35.24 -17.20
N HIS A 411 3.20 35.29 -16.92
CA HIS A 411 2.68 35.93 -15.70
C HIS A 411 2.68 35.00 -14.46
N TRP A 412 3.05 33.73 -14.64
CA TRP A 412 3.01 32.69 -13.60
C TRP A 412 4.38 32.10 -13.24
N PHE A 413 5.47 32.75 -13.65
CA PHE A 413 6.83 32.49 -13.17
C PHE A 413 7.32 33.60 -12.22
#